data_AF-A0A5N6ZEX4-F1
#
_entry.id   AF-A0A5N6ZEX4-F1
#
_cell.length_a   1.000
_cell.length_b   1.000
_cell.length_c   1.000
_cell.angle_alpha   90.00
_cell.angle_beta   90.00
_cell.angle_gamma   90.00
#
_symmetry.space_group_name_H-M   'P 1'
#
loop_
_entity.id
_entity.type
_entity.pdbx_description
1 polymer ?
#
loop_
_entity_poly.entity_id
_entity_poly.type
_entity_poly.pdbx_seq_one_letter_code
_entity_poly.pdbx_strand_id
1 'polypeptide(L)'
;MVATNKSPLFVVEEVLCTYPISTIYDSCPRYLFYALLLAVCVTRWTGWLSDVFLGAAATYAGTAAIQAFILVSTPAKQHTPQPVSIPFIPDNTSLWDQFPALVTGTDEIDLRPAAIELDADAVLSIVVTAYLVFLPLQCWSRAFTQDRIGFLLFSVWNVLMLAGSICSLVYWPRLNKTPVQYAFCLPQLPPMDTATSDGWESWQLTTTWNNSVWNIFNNDTLLLRLSDVCFYPCFNTSQVLRQQTSLQAVVGSGVNRFSRRHKWWDTVIYSQRYIYSMIGLSMVLNVLLMLVKVLPYRSRIPSSRVWQIWHERKNIIQGLKEDFSIAVYATRPGREPVMEKTRTQLALWKPAAGLFTLRAASSWAKVTFDIVIICALLFSIVISPLTVIAFIIWIEYYIHHDGPSQEKPQQVGQWAPLVSIVLLMISAAVYKLKYWVAPRHEIEHDIEKLKQKLAYLQGLRDGALNASAGVDSSS
;
A
#
# COMPACT_ATOMS: atom_id res chain seq x y z
N MET A 1 -54.60 13.95 -2.80
CA MET A 1 -54.55 12.49 -3.04
C MET A 1 -55.06 11.82 -1.78
N VAL A 2 -56.10 11.00 -1.87
CA VAL A 2 -56.76 10.39 -0.70
C VAL A 2 -55.86 9.29 -0.15
N ALA A 3 -55.26 9.52 1.01
CA ALA A 3 -54.49 8.53 1.75
C ALA A 3 -55.40 7.33 2.08
N THR A 4 -55.13 6.18 1.46
CA THR A 4 -55.65 4.91 1.94
C THR A 4 -55.02 4.63 3.31
N ASN A 5 -55.89 4.38 4.30
CA ASN A 5 -55.62 4.31 5.74
C ASN A 5 -54.71 3.13 6.19
N LYS A 6 -53.78 2.65 5.34
CA LYS A 6 -53.01 1.41 5.54
C LYS A 6 -51.51 1.49 5.22
N SER A 7 -51.02 2.53 4.54
CA SER A 7 -49.59 2.72 4.30
C SER A 7 -49.01 3.79 5.24
N PRO A 8 -47.82 3.60 5.83
CA PRO A 8 -47.17 4.62 6.65
C PRO A 8 -46.86 5.88 5.83
N LEU A 9 -46.61 7.01 6.50
CA LEU A 9 -46.29 8.27 5.82
C LEU A 9 -45.01 8.16 4.98
N PHE A 10 -44.00 7.52 5.56
CA PHE A 10 -42.73 7.18 4.93
C PHE A 10 -42.23 5.84 5.46
N VAL A 11 -41.28 5.24 4.75
CA VAL A 11 -40.58 4.02 5.14
C VAL A 11 -39.09 4.32 5.29
N VAL A 12 -38.38 3.46 6.01
CA VAL A 12 -36.94 3.64 6.25
C VAL A 12 -36.18 2.44 5.72
N GLU A 13 -35.14 2.69 4.95
CA GLU A 13 -34.23 1.68 4.46
C GLU A 13 -32.79 1.92 4.92
N GLU A 14 -32.06 0.82 5.14
CA GLU A 14 -30.61 0.86 5.32
C GLU A 14 -29.93 1.10 3.97
N VAL A 15 -29.09 2.13 3.93
CA VAL A 15 -28.32 2.50 2.74
C VAL A 15 -26.85 2.62 3.06
N LEU A 16 -26.01 2.47 2.03
CA LEU A 16 -24.59 2.77 2.12
C LEU A 16 -24.32 4.10 1.41
N CYS A 17 -23.80 5.08 2.14
CA CYS A 17 -23.40 6.34 1.54
C CYS A 17 -21.89 6.34 1.32
N THR A 18 -21.48 6.38 0.06
CA THR A 18 -20.08 6.24 -0.34
C THR A 18 -19.69 7.31 -1.36
N TYR A 19 -18.50 7.85 -1.20
CA TYR A 19 -17.76 8.43 -2.32
C TYR A 19 -17.22 7.27 -3.16
N PRO A 20 -17.65 7.16 -4.44
CA PRO A 20 -17.24 6.07 -5.32
C PRO A 20 -15.75 6.15 -5.63
N ILE A 21 -15.15 5.03 -6.04
CA ILE A 21 -13.74 4.99 -6.41
C ILE A 21 -13.47 5.95 -7.57
N SER A 22 -12.50 6.83 -7.37
CA SER A 22 -11.99 7.76 -8.36
C SER A 22 -11.48 7.04 -9.59
N THR A 23 -11.72 7.60 -10.77
CA THR A 23 -11.26 7.02 -12.05
C THR A 23 -9.76 6.78 -12.14
N ILE A 24 -8.94 7.56 -11.43
CA ILE A 24 -7.50 7.34 -11.38
C ILE A 24 -7.11 6.08 -10.59
N TYR A 25 -7.93 5.68 -9.62
CA TYR A 25 -7.73 4.51 -8.78
C TYR A 25 -8.64 3.35 -9.15
N ASP A 26 -9.38 3.47 -10.26
CA ASP A 26 -10.25 2.43 -10.78
C ASP A 26 -9.45 1.20 -11.26
N SER A 27 -10.16 0.15 -11.58
CA SER A 27 -9.66 -1.18 -11.94
C SER A 27 -8.63 -1.13 -13.08
N CYS A 28 -8.88 -0.33 -14.13
CA CYS A 28 -7.97 -0.26 -15.28
C CYS A 28 -6.59 0.31 -14.91
N PRO A 29 -6.47 1.51 -14.30
CA PRO A 29 -5.19 2.00 -13.78
C PRO A 29 -4.50 1.06 -12.79
N ARG A 30 -5.25 0.40 -11.89
CA ARG A 30 -4.67 -0.58 -10.94
C ARG A 30 -4.08 -1.80 -11.65
N TYR A 31 -4.79 -2.38 -12.62
CA TYR A 31 -4.25 -3.50 -13.40
C TYR A 31 -3.06 -3.09 -14.26
N LEU A 32 -3.09 -1.90 -14.85
CA LEU A 32 -1.94 -1.34 -15.56
C LEU A 32 -0.74 -1.19 -14.61
N PHE A 33 -0.96 -0.71 -13.38
CA PHE A 33 0.09 -0.61 -12.36
C PHE A 33 0.69 -1.97 -12.00
N TYR A 34 -0.12 -3.00 -11.79
CA TYR A 34 0.40 -4.36 -11.54
C TYR A 34 1.17 -4.90 -12.74
N ALA A 35 0.68 -4.66 -13.96
CA ALA A 35 1.38 -5.04 -15.19
C ALA A 35 2.73 -4.31 -15.32
N LEU A 36 2.81 -3.02 -14.96
CA LEU A 36 4.05 -2.26 -14.93
C LEU A 36 5.04 -2.84 -13.91
N LEU A 37 4.59 -3.19 -12.70
CA LEU A 37 5.45 -3.84 -11.69
C LEU A 37 5.98 -5.20 -12.17
N LEU A 38 5.14 -5.98 -12.86
CA LEU A 38 5.56 -7.23 -13.49
C LEU A 38 6.57 -6.97 -14.61
N ALA A 39 6.31 -5.97 -15.46
CA ALA A 39 7.20 -5.57 -16.54
C ALA A 39 8.57 -5.14 -16.01
N VAL A 40 8.65 -4.39 -14.90
CA VAL A 40 9.92 -4.06 -14.23
C VAL A 40 10.68 -5.32 -13.82
N CYS A 41 9.98 -6.31 -13.26
CA CYS A 41 10.61 -7.56 -12.85
C CYS A 41 11.16 -8.37 -14.04
N VAL A 42 10.41 -8.44 -15.15
CA VAL A 42 10.80 -9.20 -16.34
C VAL A 42 11.90 -8.49 -17.14
N THR A 43 11.77 -7.17 -17.32
CA THR A 43 12.68 -6.33 -18.12
C THR A 43 13.92 -5.87 -17.34
N ARG A 44 14.18 -6.44 -16.16
CA ARG A 44 15.32 -6.07 -15.31
C ARG A 44 16.70 -6.12 -15.99
N TRP A 45 16.80 -6.89 -17.08
CA TRP A 45 18.04 -7.07 -17.86
C TRP A 45 18.24 -5.97 -18.91
N THR A 46 17.15 -5.31 -19.32
CA THR A 46 17.11 -4.20 -20.28
C THR A 46 16.98 -2.88 -19.52
N GLY A 47 18.11 -2.35 -19.02
CA GLY A 47 18.13 -1.27 -18.01
C GLY A 47 17.24 -0.06 -18.33
N TRP A 48 17.32 0.48 -19.55
CA TRP A 48 16.59 1.69 -19.92
C TRP A 48 15.05 1.56 -19.82
N LEU A 49 14.54 0.36 -20.08
CA LEU A 49 13.10 0.09 -20.17
C LEU A 49 12.54 -0.15 -18.78
N SER A 50 13.32 -0.86 -17.95
CA SER A 50 13.00 -1.03 -16.54
C SER A 50 12.97 0.30 -15.79
N ASP A 51 13.84 1.26 -16.13
CA ASP A 51 13.86 2.59 -15.50
C ASP A 51 12.57 3.39 -15.80
N VAL A 52 12.08 3.32 -17.04
CA VAL A 52 10.85 4.01 -17.47
C VAL A 52 9.63 3.41 -16.77
N PHE A 53 9.48 2.08 -16.80
CA PHE A 53 8.35 1.41 -16.14
C PHE A 53 8.37 1.62 -14.63
N LEU A 54 9.55 1.61 -14.02
CA LEU A 54 9.71 1.81 -12.59
C LEU A 54 9.41 3.25 -12.19
N GLY A 55 9.82 4.25 -12.99
CA GLY A 55 9.44 5.65 -12.79
C GLY A 55 7.93 5.88 -12.89
N ALA A 56 7.27 5.27 -13.87
CA ALA A 56 5.82 5.32 -14.01
C ALA A 56 5.09 4.67 -12.82
N ALA A 57 5.53 3.49 -12.39
CA ALA A 57 4.98 2.82 -11.21
C ALA A 57 5.22 3.62 -9.92
N ALA A 58 6.42 4.19 -9.76
CA ALA A 58 6.79 4.99 -8.59
C ALA A 58 5.98 6.29 -8.48
N THR A 59 5.77 6.98 -9.59
CA THR A 59 4.95 8.21 -9.62
C THR A 59 3.49 7.92 -9.29
N TYR A 60 2.91 6.89 -9.89
CA TYR A 60 1.54 6.47 -9.56
C TYR A 60 1.40 6.11 -8.08
N ALA A 61 2.27 5.24 -7.55
CA ALA A 61 2.21 4.88 -6.14
C ALA A 61 2.55 6.06 -5.19
N GLY A 62 3.38 7.01 -5.64
CA GLY A 62 3.70 8.22 -4.88
C GLY A 62 2.50 9.17 -4.77
N THR A 63 1.70 9.27 -5.84
CA THR A 63 0.44 10.03 -5.79
C THR A 63 -0.55 9.39 -4.83
N ALA A 64 -0.66 8.05 -4.83
CA ALA A 64 -1.49 7.31 -3.88
C ALA A 64 -1.00 7.49 -2.43
N ALA A 65 0.33 7.54 -2.20
CA ALA A 65 0.87 7.81 -0.87
C ALA A 65 0.49 9.21 -0.36
N ILE A 66 0.49 10.23 -1.23
CA ILE A 66 0.04 11.57 -0.88
C ILE A 66 -1.47 11.61 -0.60
N GLN A 67 -2.27 10.88 -1.38
CA GLN A 67 -3.70 10.71 -1.10
C GLN A 67 -3.92 10.10 0.29
N ALA A 68 -3.16 9.07 0.67
CA ALA A 68 -3.22 8.47 2.01
C ALA A 68 -2.90 9.48 3.11
N PHE A 69 -1.92 10.37 2.91
CA PHE A 69 -1.62 11.44 3.86
C PHE A 69 -2.78 12.40 4.06
N ILE A 70 -3.45 12.79 2.98
CA ILE A 70 -4.58 13.72 3.05
C ILE A 70 -5.77 13.08 3.77
N LEU A 71 -6.09 11.82 3.47
CA LEU A 71 -7.18 11.06 4.11
C LEU A 71 -6.97 10.90 5.62
N VAL A 72 -5.74 10.60 6.07
CA VAL A 72 -5.45 10.50 7.50
C VAL A 72 -5.49 11.85 8.20
N SER A 73 -4.99 12.89 7.54
CA SER A 73 -4.88 14.24 8.11
C SER A 73 -6.23 14.92 8.25
N THR A 74 -7.19 14.57 7.39
CA THR A 74 -8.53 15.16 7.39
C THR A 74 -9.60 14.08 7.60
N PRO A 75 -9.79 13.59 8.84
CA PRO A 75 -10.84 12.62 9.12
C PRO A 75 -12.23 13.24 8.88
N ALA A 76 -13.16 12.44 8.37
CA ALA A 76 -14.55 12.84 8.19
C ALA A 76 -15.15 13.35 9.50
N LYS A 77 -15.88 14.46 9.43
CA LYS A 77 -16.53 15.08 10.60
C LYS A 77 -17.60 14.14 11.14
N GLN A 78 -17.43 13.71 12.38
CA GLN A 78 -18.39 12.84 13.04
C GLN A 78 -19.54 13.66 13.64
N HIS A 79 -20.76 13.37 13.19
CA HIS A 79 -21.97 13.91 13.80
C HIS A 79 -22.29 13.18 15.11
N THR A 80 -22.90 13.88 16.06
CA THR A 80 -23.49 13.29 17.26
C THR A 80 -24.73 12.49 16.87
N PRO A 81 -24.93 11.26 17.39
CA PRO A 81 -26.15 10.50 17.14
C PRO A 81 -27.35 11.29 17.65
N GLN A 82 -28.42 11.33 16.86
CA GLN A 82 -29.70 11.92 17.26
C GLN A 82 -30.83 10.92 17.05
N PRO A 83 -31.70 10.73 18.05
CA PRO A 83 -32.87 9.87 17.90
C PRO A 83 -33.87 10.47 16.90
N VAL A 84 -34.42 9.62 16.04
CA VAL A 84 -35.46 9.95 15.06
C VAL A 84 -36.58 8.94 15.19
N SER A 85 -37.80 9.42 15.47
CA SER A 85 -39.00 8.58 15.52
C SER A 85 -39.46 8.22 14.11
N ILE A 86 -39.77 6.95 13.88
CA ILE A 86 -40.15 6.39 12.57
C ILE A 86 -41.50 5.65 12.66
N PRO A 87 -42.27 5.57 11.57
CA PRO A 87 -43.49 4.77 11.54
C PRO A 87 -43.19 3.30 11.83
N PHE A 88 -43.89 2.72 12.80
CA PHE A 88 -43.73 1.31 13.14
C PHE A 88 -44.22 0.41 12.01
N ILE A 89 -43.33 -0.45 11.50
CA ILE A 89 -43.63 -1.44 10.48
C ILE A 89 -43.38 -2.84 11.06
N PRO A 90 -44.39 -3.74 11.08
CA PRO A 90 -44.20 -5.10 11.57
C PRO A 90 -43.32 -5.91 10.61
N ASP A 91 -42.56 -6.88 11.13
CA ASP A 91 -41.67 -7.74 10.33
C ASP A 91 -42.40 -8.50 9.21
N ASN A 92 -43.67 -8.86 9.46
CA ASN A 92 -44.54 -9.52 8.50
C ASN A 92 -45.26 -8.51 7.59
N THR A 93 -44.51 -7.82 6.74
CA THR A 93 -45.01 -6.80 5.80
C THR A 93 -44.81 -7.23 4.35
N SER A 94 -45.69 -6.81 3.44
CA SER A 94 -45.50 -6.99 1.99
C SER A 94 -44.55 -5.95 1.37
N LEU A 95 -44.07 -4.98 2.15
CA LEU A 95 -43.17 -3.92 1.68
C LEU A 95 -41.76 -4.44 1.32
N TRP A 96 -41.38 -5.61 1.81
CA TRP A 96 -40.08 -6.23 1.51
C TRP A 96 -39.85 -6.50 0.01
N ASP A 97 -40.92 -6.68 -0.77
CA ASP A 97 -40.82 -6.90 -2.22
C ASP A 97 -40.34 -5.65 -2.97
N GLN A 98 -40.57 -4.46 -2.39
CA GLN A 98 -40.22 -3.16 -2.98
C GLN A 98 -39.04 -2.49 -2.27
N PHE A 99 -38.86 -2.76 -0.97
CA PHE A 99 -37.85 -2.18 -0.10
C PHE A 99 -37.00 -3.32 0.50
N PRO A 100 -35.91 -3.75 -0.18
CA PRO A 100 -35.15 -4.93 0.22
C PRO A 100 -34.35 -4.72 1.52
N ALA A 101 -34.10 -3.47 1.91
CA ALA A 101 -33.32 -3.07 3.09
C ALA A 101 -34.18 -2.35 4.15
N LEU A 102 -35.48 -2.67 4.20
CA LEU A 102 -36.44 -2.05 5.11
C LEU A 102 -36.10 -2.27 6.59
N VAL A 103 -36.24 -1.21 7.39
CA VAL A 103 -36.16 -1.26 8.84
C VAL A 103 -37.54 -1.63 9.41
N THR A 104 -37.61 -2.71 10.19
CA THR A 104 -38.85 -3.21 10.81
C THR A 104 -38.69 -3.43 12.31
N GLY A 105 -39.81 -3.57 13.02
CA GLY A 105 -39.84 -3.95 14.45
C GLY A 105 -39.37 -2.87 15.43
N THR A 106 -39.15 -1.64 14.97
CA THR A 106 -38.70 -0.49 15.78
C THR A 106 -39.46 0.77 15.38
N ASP A 107 -39.63 1.69 16.33
CA ASP A 107 -40.30 2.99 16.18
C ASP A 107 -39.32 4.17 16.36
N GLU A 108 -38.05 3.90 16.66
CA GLU A 108 -37.00 4.88 16.85
C GLU A 108 -35.67 4.36 16.30
N ILE A 109 -34.92 5.24 15.63
CA ILE A 109 -33.57 4.96 15.13
C ILE A 109 -32.59 6.06 15.54
N ASP A 110 -31.34 5.67 15.80
CA ASP A 110 -30.25 6.61 16.03
C ASP A 110 -29.62 7.05 14.72
N LEU A 111 -29.97 8.25 14.27
CA LEU A 111 -29.44 8.80 13.02
C LEU A 111 -28.08 9.45 13.26
N ARG A 112 -27.06 8.93 12.56
CA ARG A 112 -25.71 9.47 12.56
C ARG A 112 -25.15 9.57 11.13
N PRO A 113 -25.33 10.72 10.46
CA PRO A 113 -24.85 10.93 9.09
C PRO A 113 -23.34 10.74 8.97
N ALA A 114 -22.94 9.82 8.10
CA ALA A 114 -21.56 9.53 7.74
C ALA A 114 -21.50 9.09 6.27
N ALA A 115 -20.31 9.26 5.68
CA ALA A 115 -19.99 8.76 4.35
C ALA A 115 -18.65 8.01 4.38
N ILE A 116 -18.53 7.02 3.50
CA ILE A 116 -17.34 6.18 3.35
C ILE A 116 -16.59 6.64 2.10
N GLU A 117 -15.26 6.71 2.15
CA GLU A 117 -14.44 6.99 0.97
C GLU A 117 -13.83 5.68 0.43
N LEU A 118 -14.31 5.22 -0.72
CA LEU A 118 -13.87 3.95 -1.32
C LEU A 118 -12.48 4.06 -1.95
N ASP A 119 -11.97 5.28 -2.20
CA ASP A 119 -10.57 5.46 -2.65
C ASP A 119 -9.56 4.91 -1.66
N ALA A 120 -9.89 4.87 -0.37
CA ALA A 120 -8.96 4.41 0.64
C ALA A 120 -8.50 2.97 0.42
N ASP A 121 -9.37 2.13 -0.14
CA ASP A 121 -9.07 0.72 -0.34
C ASP A 121 -8.21 0.51 -1.58
N ALA A 122 -8.52 1.23 -2.65
CA ALA A 122 -7.70 1.28 -3.84
C ALA A 122 -6.30 1.86 -3.54
N VAL A 123 -6.23 2.94 -2.76
CA VAL A 123 -4.97 3.55 -2.32
C VAL A 123 -4.16 2.59 -1.46
N LEU A 124 -4.79 1.89 -0.50
CA LEU A 124 -4.14 0.86 0.31
C LEU A 124 -3.50 -0.22 -0.57
N SER A 125 -4.24 -0.71 -1.58
CA SER A 125 -3.72 -1.71 -2.52
C SER A 125 -2.45 -1.23 -3.21
N ILE A 126 -2.47 0.00 -3.73
CA ILE A 126 -1.36 0.57 -4.50
C ILE A 126 -0.12 0.78 -3.63
N VAL A 127 -0.25 1.46 -2.48
CA VAL A 127 0.92 1.85 -1.66
C VAL A 127 1.58 0.62 -1.01
N VAL A 128 0.79 -0.35 -0.54
CA VAL A 128 1.32 -1.57 0.08
C VAL A 128 1.97 -2.45 -0.97
N THR A 129 1.35 -2.63 -2.13
CA THR A 129 1.93 -3.40 -3.24
C THR A 129 3.22 -2.76 -3.74
N ALA A 130 3.24 -1.43 -3.91
CA ALA A 130 4.45 -0.70 -4.27
C ALA A 130 5.56 -0.94 -3.25
N TYR A 131 5.28 -0.79 -1.96
CA TYR A 131 6.27 -0.99 -0.91
C TYR A 131 6.83 -2.41 -0.90
N LEU A 132 5.97 -3.43 -1.00
CA LEU A 132 6.37 -4.84 -1.00
C LEU A 132 7.20 -5.24 -2.24
N VAL A 133 7.10 -4.51 -3.36
CA VAL A 133 7.88 -4.76 -4.58
C VAL A 133 9.18 -3.95 -4.59
N PHE A 134 9.12 -2.67 -4.23
CA PHE A 134 10.27 -1.76 -4.27
C PHE A 134 11.33 -2.12 -3.21
N LEU A 135 10.89 -2.58 -2.05
CA LEU A 135 11.78 -2.88 -0.93
C LEU A 135 12.71 -4.07 -1.23
N PRO A 136 12.23 -5.24 -1.71
CA PRO A 136 13.11 -6.30 -2.21
C PRO A 136 13.99 -5.82 -3.36
N LEU A 137 13.45 -5.08 -4.35
CA LEU A 137 14.22 -4.55 -5.48
C LEU A 137 15.44 -3.74 -5.03
N GLN A 138 15.32 -2.89 -4.01
CA GLN A 138 16.45 -2.15 -3.45
C GLN A 138 17.48 -3.07 -2.74
N CYS A 139 17.02 -4.19 -2.16
CA CYS A 139 17.88 -5.15 -1.45
C CYS A 139 18.74 -6.03 -2.39
N TRP A 140 18.22 -6.48 -3.52
CA TRP A 140 18.92 -7.45 -4.41
C TRP A 140 19.27 -6.94 -5.81
N SER A 141 18.69 -5.84 -6.30
CA SER A 141 18.89 -5.42 -7.69
C SER A 141 20.20 -4.67 -7.86
N ARG A 142 21.14 -5.29 -8.60
CA ARG A 142 22.41 -4.66 -8.98
C ARG A 142 22.21 -3.45 -9.88
N ALA A 143 21.23 -3.50 -10.79
CA ALA A 143 20.94 -2.43 -11.74
C ALA A 143 20.66 -1.08 -11.04
N PHE A 144 20.05 -1.12 -9.84
CA PHE A 144 19.64 0.08 -9.10
C PHE A 144 20.59 0.50 -7.99
N THR A 145 21.60 -0.32 -7.66
CA THR A 145 22.60 -0.05 -6.59
C THR A 145 23.97 0.39 -7.10
N GLN A 146 24.18 0.40 -8.42
CA GLN A 146 25.49 0.70 -8.99
C GLN A 146 25.85 2.19 -8.87
N ASP A 147 24.84 3.07 -8.92
CA ASP A 147 25.00 4.51 -8.76
C ASP A 147 24.43 4.96 -7.41
N ARG A 148 25.22 5.72 -6.63
CA ARG A 148 24.82 6.21 -5.29
C ARG A 148 23.54 7.04 -5.31
N ILE A 149 23.30 7.77 -6.40
CA ILE A 149 22.12 8.60 -6.61
C ILE A 149 20.89 7.75 -6.91
N GLY A 150 21.06 6.68 -7.68
CA GLY A 150 20.00 5.68 -7.87
C GLY A 150 19.55 5.14 -6.52
N PHE A 151 20.50 4.71 -5.68
CA PHE A 151 20.20 4.23 -4.33
C PHE A 151 19.47 5.27 -3.47
N LEU A 152 19.89 6.54 -3.50
CA LEU A 152 19.23 7.62 -2.74
C LEU A 152 17.82 7.90 -3.25
N LEU A 153 17.63 7.97 -4.57
CA LEU A 153 16.32 8.16 -5.20
C LEU A 153 15.38 7.02 -4.81
N PHE A 154 15.81 5.76 -4.95
CA PHE A 154 15.04 4.60 -4.50
C PHE A 154 14.73 4.61 -3.01
N SER A 155 15.66 5.08 -2.18
CA SER A 155 15.42 5.22 -0.75
C SER A 155 14.35 6.26 -0.45
N VAL A 156 14.33 7.40 -1.14
CA VAL A 156 13.29 8.43 -1.01
C VAL A 156 11.93 7.86 -1.41
N TRP A 157 11.85 7.15 -2.54
CA TRP A 157 10.63 6.49 -2.97
C TRP A 157 10.15 5.43 -1.96
N ASN A 158 11.05 4.60 -1.45
CA ASN A 158 10.69 3.59 -0.44
C ASN A 158 10.18 4.21 0.86
N VAL A 159 10.78 5.31 1.32
CA VAL A 159 10.30 6.04 2.50
C VAL A 159 8.91 6.63 2.25
N LEU A 160 8.67 7.19 1.06
CA LEU A 160 7.36 7.72 0.68
C LEU A 160 6.29 6.60 0.67
N MET A 161 6.57 5.46 0.05
CA MET A 161 5.63 4.32 0.02
C MET A 161 5.39 3.72 1.41
N LEU A 162 6.42 3.66 2.24
CA LEU A 162 6.28 3.19 3.63
C LEU A 162 5.37 4.12 4.42
N ALA A 163 5.61 5.42 4.35
CA ALA A 163 4.79 6.41 5.02
C ALA A 163 3.34 6.35 4.51
N GLY A 164 3.13 6.26 3.20
CA GLY A 164 1.79 6.07 2.60
C GLY A 164 1.11 4.79 3.10
N SER A 165 1.83 3.68 3.18
CA SER A 165 1.32 2.39 3.69
C SER A 165 0.89 2.48 5.16
N ILE A 166 1.69 3.11 6.01
CA ILE A 166 1.35 3.33 7.42
C ILE A 166 0.08 4.19 7.51
N CYS A 167 -0.01 5.26 6.73
CA CYS A 167 -1.19 6.13 6.72
C CYS A 167 -2.45 5.37 6.29
N SER A 168 -2.41 4.63 5.18
CA SER A 168 -3.57 3.83 4.74
C SER A 168 -3.97 2.77 5.77
N LEU A 169 -3.01 2.10 6.40
CA LEU A 169 -3.28 1.09 7.44
C LEU A 169 -3.86 1.70 8.73
N VAL A 170 -3.50 2.94 9.07
CA VAL A 170 -4.09 3.67 10.21
C VAL A 170 -5.50 4.18 9.88
N TYR A 171 -5.74 4.56 8.62
CA TYR A 171 -7.05 5.03 8.16
C TYR A 171 -8.08 3.89 8.05
N TRP A 172 -7.66 2.73 7.56
CA TRP A 172 -8.55 1.60 7.26
C TRP A 172 -9.48 1.17 8.41
N PRO A 173 -9.02 1.00 9.67
CA PRO A 173 -9.90 0.65 10.78
C PRO A 173 -10.98 1.70 11.08
N ARG A 174 -10.81 2.96 10.63
CA ARG A 174 -11.81 4.01 10.80
C ARG A 174 -12.96 3.86 9.82
N LEU A 175 -12.70 3.40 8.60
CA LEU A 175 -13.73 3.07 7.60
C LEU A 175 -14.63 1.94 8.10
N ASN A 176 -14.04 0.89 8.67
CA ASN A 176 -14.83 -0.23 9.20
C ASN A 176 -15.73 0.14 10.40
N LYS A 177 -15.48 1.29 11.05
CA LYS A 177 -16.27 1.78 12.20
C LYS A 177 -17.36 2.77 11.80
N THR A 178 -17.64 2.94 10.50
CA THR A 178 -18.69 3.86 10.05
C THR A 178 -20.06 3.31 10.45
N PRO A 179 -20.94 4.14 11.05
CA PRO A 179 -22.27 3.71 11.47
C PRO A 179 -23.17 3.40 10.26
N VAL A 180 -24.22 2.61 10.50
CA VAL A 180 -25.27 2.35 9.50
C VAL A 180 -25.92 3.67 9.08
N GLN A 181 -26.19 3.83 7.78
CA GLN A 181 -26.88 5.00 7.22
C GLN A 181 -28.30 4.62 6.82
N TYR A 182 -29.19 5.60 6.80
CA TYR A 182 -30.61 5.39 6.54
C TYR A 182 -31.09 6.33 5.42
N ALA A 183 -32.02 5.84 4.62
CA ALA A 183 -32.80 6.62 3.67
C ALA A 183 -34.27 6.59 4.09
N PHE A 184 -34.94 7.74 3.96
CA PHE A 184 -36.36 7.87 4.22
C PHE A 184 -37.07 7.98 2.87
N CYS A 185 -38.03 7.11 2.59
CA CYS A 185 -38.64 6.98 1.27
C CYS A 185 -40.16 6.97 1.33
N LEU A 186 -40.81 7.34 0.22
CA LEU A 186 -42.25 7.18 0.06
C LEU A 186 -42.59 5.70 -0.19
N PRO A 187 -43.51 5.08 0.57
CA PRO A 187 -43.85 3.66 0.39
C PRO A 187 -44.50 3.32 -0.96
N GLN A 188 -44.99 4.33 -1.69
CA GLN A 188 -45.68 4.16 -2.97
C GLN A 188 -44.73 4.18 -4.17
N LEU A 189 -43.51 4.69 -3.98
CA LEU A 189 -42.51 4.82 -5.03
C LEU A 189 -41.22 4.16 -4.54
N PRO A 190 -40.85 2.98 -5.07
CA PRO A 190 -39.57 2.36 -4.70
C PRO A 190 -38.40 3.24 -5.20
N PRO A 191 -37.34 3.40 -4.40
CA PRO A 191 -36.13 4.08 -4.83
C PRO A 191 -35.44 3.33 -5.97
N MET A 192 -34.62 4.06 -6.72
CA MET A 192 -33.60 3.44 -7.57
C MET A 192 -32.53 2.78 -6.69
N ASP A 193 -31.90 1.71 -7.19
CA ASP A 193 -30.82 1.01 -6.45
C ASP A 193 -29.65 1.94 -6.04
N THR A 194 -29.43 2.99 -6.84
CA THR A 194 -28.40 4.01 -6.59
C THR A 194 -28.98 5.42 -6.78
N ALA A 195 -28.65 6.31 -5.84
CA ALA A 195 -29.01 7.72 -5.87
C ALA A 195 -27.76 8.60 -5.73
N THR A 196 -27.68 9.67 -6.52
CA THR A 196 -26.57 10.64 -6.48
C THR A 196 -27.00 11.92 -5.79
N SER A 197 -26.11 12.52 -5.00
CA SER A 197 -26.39 13.81 -4.37
C SER A 197 -26.33 14.96 -5.37
N ASP A 198 -27.29 15.88 -5.33
CA ASP A 198 -27.24 17.16 -6.05
C ASP A 198 -26.64 18.30 -5.19
N GLY A 199 -26.09 17.95 -4.02
CA GLY A 199 -25.63 18.88 -3.01
C GLY A 199 -26.58 18.96 -1.82
N TRP A 200 -26.22 19.81 -0.85
CA TRP A 200 -26.98 20.00 0.38
C TRP A 200 -27.56 21.41 0.45
N GLU A 201 -28.87 21.53 0.62
CA GLU A 201 -29.56 22.81 0.80
C GLU A 201 -29.88 23.04 2.28
N SER A 202 -29.75 24.29 2.76
CA SER A 202 -29.90 24.63 4.18
C SER A 202 -31.31 24.36 4.76
N TRP A 203 -32.35 24.28 3.92
CA TRP A 203 -33.70 23.96 4.38
C TRP A 203 -33.88 22.48 4.74
N GLN A 204 -33.00 21.59 4.26
CA GLN A 204 -33.08 20.14 4.49
C GLN A 204 -32.74 19.76 5.94
N LEU A 205 -32.04 20.62 6.68
CA LEU A 205 -31.82 20.49 8.12
C LEU A 205 -32.23 21.78 8.83
N THR A 206 -33.30 21.71 9.61
CA THR A 206 -33.83 22.87 10.34
C THR A 206 -33.21 22.99 11.74
N THR A 207 -33.66 22.15 12.67
CA THR A 207 -33.26 22.18 14.10
C THR A 207 -32.78 20.82 14.59
N THR A 208 -33.56 19.78 14.31
CA THR A 208 -33.24 18.38 14.60
C THR A 208 -33.51 17.53 13.38
N TRP A 209 -32.86 16.36 13.31
CA TRP A 209 -33.15 15.39 12.26
C TRP A 209 -34.61 14.93 12.29
N ASN A 210 -35.16 14.71 13.49
CA ASN A 210 -36.56 14.29 13.65
C ASN A 210 -37.53 15.32 13.05
N ASN A 211 -37.40 16.60 13.43
CA ASN A 211 -38.26 17.65 12.89
C ASN A 211 -38.11 17.80 11.37
N SER A 212 -36.89 17.65 10.85
CA SER A 212 -36.62 17.83 9.43
C SER A 212 -37.25 16.72 8.59
N VAL A 213 -37.08 15.45 8.98
CA VAL A 213 -37.69 14.29 8.31
C VAL A 213 -39.22 14.41 8.32
N TRP A 214 -39.83 14.61 9.49
CA TRP A 214 -41.29 14.72 9.60
C TRP A 214 -41.86 15.91 8.84
N ASN A 215 -41.17 17.06 8.83
CA ASN A 215 -41.64 18.22 8.08
C ASN A 215 -41.57 18.00 6.56
N ILE A 216 -40.53 17.33 6.06
CA ILE A 216 -40.40 16.98 4.64
C ILE A 216 -41.56 16.10 4.19
N PHE A 217 -41.85 15.03 4.93
CA PHE A 217 -42.89 14.07 4.52
C PHE A 217 -44.33 14.52 4.85
N ASN A 218 -44.53 15.46 5.79
CA ASN A 218 -45.86 16.04 6.05
C ASN A 218 -46.21 17.19 5.09
N ASN A 219 -45.23 17.79 4.42
CA ASN A 219 -45.44 18.94 3.55
C ASN A 219 -45.13 18.60 2.08
N ASP A 220 -46.19 18.41 1.29
CA ASP A 220 -46.10 18.09 -0.14
C ASP A 220 -45.20 19.06 -0.93
N THR A 221 -45.15 20.34 -0.55
CA THR A 221 -44.31 21.33 -1.26
C THR A 221 -42.81 21.14 -1.03
N LEU A 222 -42.42 20.70 0.18
CA LEU A 222 -41.03 20.38 0.49
C LEU A 222 -40.64 19.04 -0.13
N LEU A 223 -41.54 18.07 -0.08
CA LEU A 223 -41.36 16.75 -0.69
C LEU A 223 -41.12 16.87 -2.21
N LEU A 224 -41.91 17.70 -2.92
CA LEU A 224 -41.73 17.96 -4.36
C LEU A 224 -40.44 18.72 -4.69
N ARG A 225 -39.79 19.33 -3.70
CA ARG A 225 -38.50 20.02 -3.87
C ARG A 225 -37.31 19.08 -3.73
N LEU A 226 -37.49 17.86 -3.20
CA LEU A 226 -36.44 16.86 -3.27
C LEU A 226 -36.19 16.48 -4.73
N SER A 227 -34.91 16.30 -5.07
CA SER A 227 -34.52 15.84 -6.41
C SER A 227 -34.74 14.34 -6.62
N ASP A 228 -34.97 13.59 -5.54
CA ASP A 228 -35.20 12.15 -5.56
C ASP A 228 -36.41 11.77 -4.68
N VAL A 229 -36.91 10.55 -4.86
CA VAL A 229 -38.06 9.96 -4.15
C VAL A 229 -37.77 9.78 -2.65
N CYS A 230 -36.50 9.73 -2.28
CA CYS A 230 -36.03 9.52 -0.92
C CYS A 230 -35.18 10.67 -0.41
N PHE A 231 -35.22 10.86 0.91
CA PHE A 231 -34.38 11.77 1.65
C PHE A 231 -33.19 11.03 2.27
N TYR A 232 -31.98 11.53 1.98
CA TYR A 232 -30.71 10.93 2.42
C TYR A 232 -29.94 11.88 3.35
N PRO A 233 -30.04 11.71 4.68
CA PRO A 233 -29.30 12.53 5.66
C PRO A 233 -27.78 12.51 5.48
N CYS A 234 -27.23 11.42 4.95
CA CYS A 234 -25.79 11.30 4.71
C CYS A 234 -25.27 12.31 3.68
N PHE A 235 -26.14 12.91 2.85
CA PHE A 235 -25.75 13.96 1.90
C PHE A 235 -25.33 15.27 2.56
N ASN A 236 -25.58 15.44 3.86
CA ASN A 236 -25.07 16.57 4.65
C ASN A 236 -23.57 16.41 5.04
N THR A 237 -22.92 15.34 4.60
CA THR A 237 -21.50 15.12 4.89
C THR A 237 -20.61 15.77 3.83
N SER A 238 -19.36 16.06 4.18
CA SER A 238 -18.40 16.69 3.28
C SER A 238 -16.99 16.13 3.52
N GLN A 239 -16.21 16.01 2.45
CA GLN A 239 -14.83 15.53 2.45
C GLN A 239 -13.93 16.54 1.74
N VAL A 240 -12.68 16.76 2.18
CA VAL A 240 -11.79 17.81 1.63
C VAL A 240 -11.43 17.62 0.15
N LEU A 241 -11.41 16.37 -0.33
CA LEU A 241 -11.02 16.03 -1.71
C LEU A 241 -12.20 15.78 -2.65
N ARG A 242 -13.44 15.90 -2.16
CA ARG A 242 -14.64 15.55 -2.92
C ARG A 242 -15.67 16.66 -2.86
N GLN A 243 -16.39 16.85 -3.96
CA GLN A 243 -17.60 17.66 -3.93
C GLN A 243 -18.73 16.83 -3.33
N GLN A 244 -19.65 17.48 -2.61
CA GLN A 244 -20.83 16.79 -2.04
C GLN A 244 -21.66 16.11 -3.12
N THR A 245 -21.69 16.66 -4.34
CA THR A 245 -22.41 16.12 -5.50
C THR A 245 -21.88 14.78 -6.02
N SER A 246 -20.67 14.38 -5.63
CA SER A 246 -20.11 13.06 -6.00
C SER A 246 -20.57 11.93 -5.08
N LEU A 247 -21.22 12.26 -3.97
CA LEU A 247 -21.68 11.28 -2.99
C LEU A 247 -22.84 10.46 -3.55
N GLN A 248 -22.77 9.14 -3.35
CA GLN A 248 -23.81 8.21 -3.79
C GLN A 248 -24.38 7.44 -2.60
N ALA A 249 -25.70 7.22 -2.62
CA ALA A 249 -26.40 6.33 -1.71
C ALA A 249 -26.81 5.07 -2.46
N VAL A 250 -26.52 3.90 -1.90
CA VAL A 250 -26.79 2.59 -2.51
C VAL A 250 -27.65 1.78 -1.56
N VAL A 251 -28.77 1.25 -2.06
CA VAL A 251 -29.71 0.43 -1.27
C VAL A 251 -29.13 -0.98 -1.05
N GLY A 252 -29.27 -1.50 0.18
CA GLY A 252 -28.76 -2.82 0.55
C GLY A 252 -29.58 -3.99 -0.02
N SER A 253 -29.60 -4.23 -1.34
CA SER A 253 -30.40 -5.33 -1.92
C SER A 253 -29.72 -6.71 -1.85
N GLY A 254 -30.50 -7.75 -1.51
CA GLY A 254 -30.40 -9.20 -1.84
C GLY A 254 -29.14 -10.01 -1.48
N VAL A 255 -27.95 -9.45 -1.70
CA VAL A 255 -26.63 -10.01 -1.40
C VAL A 255 -25.93 -9.18 -0.32
N ASN A 256 -26.37 -7.93 -0.15
CA ASN A 256 -25.80 -6.90 0.72
C ASN A 256 -26.64 -6.59 1.97
N ARG A 257 -27.49 -7.53 2.45
CA ARG A 257 -28.05 -7.37 3.81
C ARG A 257 -26.86 -7.19 4.76
N PHE A 258 -26.73 -6.04 5.40
CA PHE A 258 -25.62 -5.73 6.32
C PHE A 258 -25.53 -6.72 7.49
N SER A 259 -26.55 -7.57 7.69
CA SER A 259 -26.53 -8.72 8.62
C SER A 259 -25.80 -9.98 8.07
N ARG A 260 -25.73 -10.18 6.73
CA ARG A 260 -24.83 -11.18 6.08
C ARG A 260 -23.39 -10.70 5.92
N ARG A 261 -23.10 -9.48 6.35
CA ARG A 261 -21.75 -8.94 6.58
C ARG A 261 -20.99 -9.67 7.69
N HIS A 262 -21.60 -10.58 8.44
CA HIS A 262 -20.92 -11.20 9.60
C HIS A 262 -20.25 -12.55 9.30
N LYS A 263 -20.93 -13.52 8.67
CA LYS A 263 -20.43 -14.92 8.60
C LYS A 263 -19.31 -15.17 7.60
N TRP A 264 -19.33 -14.52 6.44
CA TRP A 264 -18.32 -14.71 5.40
C TRP A 264 -17.13 -13.77 5.57
N TRP A 265 -17.40 -12.54 5.99
CA TRP A 265 -16.40 -11.59 6.42
C TRP A 265 -15.62 -12.06 7.63
N ASP A 266 -16.17 -12.86 8.56
CA ASP A 266 -15.37 -13.52 9.60
C ASP A 266 -14.26 -14.40 9.00
N THR A 267 -14.48 -15.00 7.82
CA THR A 267 -13.48 -15.81 7.11
C THR A 267 -12.43 -14.93 6.39
N VAL A 268 -12.83 -13.78 5.84
CA VAL A 268 -11.92 -12.79 5.21
C VAL A 268 -11.14 -11.98 6.26
N ILE A 269 -11.74 -11.71 7.42
CA ILE A 269 -11.12 -11.11 8.62
C ILE A 269 -10.13 -12.11 9.26
N TYR A 270 -10.39 -13.41 9.17
CA TYR A 270 -9.42 -14.43 9.61
C TYR A 270 -8.14 -14.37 8.77
N SER A 271 -8.23 -14.24 7.43
CA SER A 271 -7.06 -14.10 6.55
C SER A 271 -6.35 -12.75 6.69
N GLN A 272 -7.06 -11.68 7.08
CA GLN A 272 -6.51 -10.34 7.30
C GLN A 272 -5.32 -10.33 8.28
N ARG A 273 -5.42 -11.06 9.41
CA ARG A 273 -4.33 -11.12 10.41
C ARG A 273 -3.08 -11.80 9.87
N TYR A 274 -3.25 -12.87 9.09
CA TYR A 274 -2.13 -13.58 8.48
C TYR A 274 -1.44 -12.75 7.41
N ILE A 275 -2.22 -12.09 6.54
CA ILE A 275 -1.68 -11.24 5.47
C ILE A 275 -0.90 -10.07 6.07
N TYR A 276 -1.44 -9.34 7.05
CA TYR A 276 -0.70 -8.26 7.69
C TYR A 276 0.52 -8.73 8.49
N SER A 277 0.44 -9.89 9.15
CA SER A 277 1.61 -10.48 9.80
C SER A 277 2.70 -10.82 8.79
N MET A 278 2.33 -11.30 7.60
CA MET A 278 3.27 -11.64 6.53
C MET A 278 3.91 -10.39 5.92
N ILE A 279 3.12 -9.33 5.72
CA ILE A 279 3.60 -8.01 5.29
C ILE A 279 4.57 -7.42 6.32
N GLY A 280 4.20 -7.44 7.60
CA GLY A 280 5.04 -6.94 8.69
C GLY A 280 6.35 -7.72 8.80
N LEU A 281 6.30 -9.05 8.70
CA LEU A 281 7.50 -9.89 8.70
C LEU A 281 8.40 -9.59 7.49
N SER A 282 7.82 -9.47 6.29
CA SER A 282 8.56 -9.12 5.07
C SER A 282 9.22 -7.75 5.20
N MET A 283 8.51 -6.76 5.75
CA MET A 283 9.06 -5.44 6.01
C MET A 283 10.27 -5.51 6.95
N VAL A 284 10.13 -6.15 8.11
CA VAL A 284 11.21 -6.24 9.12
C VAL A 284 12.45 -6.92 8.53
N LEU A 285 12.28 -8.04 7.82
CA LEU A 285 13.40 -8.78 7.25
C LEU A 285 14.11 -8.00 6.13
N ASN A 286 13.39 -7.31 5.25
CA ASN A 286 14.00 -6.50 4.21
C ASN A 286 14.66 -5.22 4.75
N VAL A 287 14.09 -4.59 5.80
CA VAL A 287 14.74 -3.47 6.50
C VAL A 287 16.03 -3.95 7.18
N LEU A 288 16.04 -5.15 7.79
CA LEU A 288 17.25 -5.76 8.33
C LEU A 288 18.31 -5.94 7.23
N LEU A 289 17.94 -6.45 6.05
CA LEU A 289 18.86 -6.59 4.92
C LEU A 289 19.43 -5.25 4.44
N MET A 290 18.62 -4.19 4.42
CA MET A 290 19.08 -2.84 4.12
C MET A 290 20.04 -2.28 5.17
N LEU A 291 19.75 -2.48 6.46
CA LEU A 291 20.63 -2.06 7.55
C LEU A 291 22.00 -2.76 7.48
N VAL A 292 22.02 -4.05 7.16
CA VAL A 292 23.27 -4.82 6.95
C VAL A 292 24.11 -4.24 5.81
N LYS A 293 23.50 -3.70 4.76
CA LYS A 293 24.23 -3.04 3.67
C LYS A 293 24.83 -1.69 4.07
N VAL A 294 24.16 -0.94 4.93
CA VAL A 294 24.59 0.41 5.35
C VAL A 294 25.64 0.34 6.47
N LEU A 295 25.52 -0.64 7.36
CA LEU A 295 26.47 -0.84 8.46
C LEU A 295 27.81 -1.38 7.92
N PRO A 296 28.96 -0.95 8.48
CA PRO A 296 30.30 -1.39 8.08
C PRO A 296 30.62 -2.81 8.56
N TYR A 297 29.65 -3.71 8.55
CA TYR A 297 29.83 -5.10 8.91
C TYR A 297 30.31 -5.87 7.66
N ARG A 298 31.56 -6.34 7.67
CA ARG A 298 32.10 -7.24 6.63
C ARG A 298 31.47 -8.63 6.77
N SER A 299 30.18 -8.77 6.44
CA SER A 299 29.60 -10.10 6.20
C SER A 299 30.25 -10.69 4.95
N ARG A 300 30.67 -11.96 5.00
CA ARG A 300 31.28 -12.68 3.85
C ARG A 300 30.29 -12.90 2.70
N ILE A 301 29.00 -12.70 2.94
CA ILE A 301 27.93 -12.96 1.98
C ILE A 301 27.71 -11.70 1.11
N PRO A 302 27.98 -11.74 -0.20
CA PRO A 302 27.68 -10.64 -1.09
C PRO A 302 26.16 -10.59 -1.35
N SER A 303 25.42 -9.92 -0.47
CA SER A 303 23.95 -9.78 -0.54
C SER A 303 23.43 -9.18 -1.86
N SER A 304 24.28 -8.47 -2.60
CA SER A 304 23.96 -7.88 -3.91
C SER A 304 24.16 -8.82 -5.11
N ARG A 305 24.74 -10.01 -4.94
CA ARG A 305 25.07 -10.94 -6.05
C ARG A 305 24.47 -12.32 -5.81
N VAL A 306 23.15 -12.42 -5.87
CA VAL A 306 22.39 -13.69 -5.69
C VAL A 306 22.90 -14.81 -6.59
N TRP A 307 23.24 -14.52 -7.85
CA TRP A 307 23.79 -15.52 -8.78
C TRP A 307 25.18 -16.02 -8.37
N GLN A 308 26.01 -15.12 -7.84
CA GLN A 308 27.34 -15.47 -7.34
C GLN A 308 27.26 -16.28 -6.05
N ILE A 309 26.26 -16.01 -5.18
CA ILE A 309 25.95 -16.85 -4.01
C ILE A 309 25.64 -18.28 -4.44
N TRP A 310 24.81 -18.46 -5.49
CA TRP A 310 24.48 -19.80 -5.98
C TRP A 310 25.68 -20.55 -6.56
N HIS A 311 26.57 -19.82 -7.25
CA HIS A 311 27.78 -20.38 -7.86
C HIS A 311 28.90 -20.67 -6.85
N GLU A 312 29.03 -19.84 -5.81
CA GLU A 312 30.01 -19.96 -4.73
C GLU A 312 29.46 -20.68 -3.50
N ARG A 313 28.25 -21.27 -3.59
CA ARG A 313 27.56 -21.90 -2.45
C ARG A 313 28.41 -22.91 -1.70
N LYS A 314 29.25 -23.68 -2.41
CA LYS A 314 30.16 -24.66 -1.80
C LYS A 314 31.21 -23.96 -0.93
N ASN A 315 31.78 -22.86 -1.40
CA ASN A 315 32.78 -22.08 -0.68
C ASN A 315 32.16 -21.34 0.52
N ILE A 316 30.95 -20.81 0.37
CA ILE A 316 30.21 -20.16 1.47
C ILE A 316 29.85 -21.19 2.56
N ILE A 317 29.31 -22.35 2.18
CA ILE A 317 28.97 -23.43 3.13
C ILE A 317 30.23 -23.98 3.79
N GLN A 318 31.33 -24.12 3.07
CA GLN A 318 32.60 -24.56 3.62
C GLN A 318 33.17 -23.54 4.63
N GLY A 319 33.16 -22.25 4.29
CA GLY A 319 33.57 -21.19 5.22
C GLY A 319 32.69 -21.11 6.48
N LEU A 320 31.37 -21.31 6.33
CA LEU A 320 30.42 -21.32 7.45
C LEU A 320 30.60 -22.57 8.32
N LYS A 321 30.96 -23.72 7.71
CA LYS A 321 31.34 -24.95 8.42
C LYS A 321 32.66 -24.79 9.16
N GLU A 322 33.63 -24.10 8.58
CA GLU A 322 34.90 -23.75 9.23
C GLU A 322 34.66 -22.81 10.42
N ASP A 323 33.90 -21.73 10.25
CA ASP A 323 33.56 -20.79 11.33
C ASP A 323 32.73 -21.46 12.45
N PHE A 324 31.80 -22.35 12.09
CA PHE A 324 31.06 -23.19 13.05
C PHE A 324 32.00 -24.14 13.79
N SER A 325 32.94 -24.78 13.09
CA SER A 325 33.91 -25.66 13.73
C SER A 325 34.79 -24.88 14.71
N ILE A 326 35.28 -23.70 14.32
CA ILE A 326 36.08 -22.81 15.19
C ILE A 326 35.27 -22.37 16.41
N ALA A 327 33.99 -22.02 16.22
CA ALA A 327 33.09 -21.65 17.33
C ALA A 327 32.85 -22.82 18.29
N VAL A 328 32.65 -24.04 17.77
CA VAL A 328 32.49 -25.28 18.55
C VAL A 328 33.77 -25.63 19.31
N TYR A 329 34.95 -25.52 18.67
CA TYR A 329 36.25 -25.74 19.31
C TYR A 329 36.54 -24.70 20.40
N ALA A 330 36.13 -23.44 20.22
CA ALA A 330 36.28 -22.40 21.23
C ALA A 330 35.38 -22.61 22.46
N THR A 331 34.25 -23.31 22.32
CA THR A 331 33.34 -23.67 23.42
C THR A 331 33.68 -24.98 24.13
N ARG A 332 34.57 -25.81 23.59
CA ARG A 332 34.92 -27.10 24.19
C ARG A 332 35.98 -26.88 25.29
N PRO A 333 35.68 -27.12 26.58
CA PRO A 333 36.71 -27.06 27.62
C PRO A 333 37.74 -28.17 27.33
N GLY A 334 38.99 -27.74 27.23
CA GLY A 334 40.20 -28.50 26.90
C GLY A 334 40.08 -30.02 26.78
N ARG A 335 40.26 -30.53 25.57
CA ARG A 335 40.85 -31.86 25.38
C ARG A 335 42.21 -31.64 24.74
N GLU A 336 43.22 -31.44 25.57
CA GLU A 336 44.61 -31.51 25.14
C GLU A 336 44.88 -32.91 24.58
N PRO A 337 45.45 -33.04 23.38
CA PRO A 337 46.22 -34.21 23.03
C PRO A 337 47.69 -33.94 23.35
N VAL A 338 48.38 -34.98 23.79
CA VAL A 338 49.85 -35.17 23.73
C VAL A 338 50.65 -34.79 24.99
N MET A 339 51.05 -35.87 25.69
CA MET A 339 52.41 -36.14 26.19
C MET A 339 52.89 -35.39 27.44
N GLU A 340 52.85 -36.16 28.54
CA GLU A 340 53.99 -36.48 29.40
C GLU A 340 55.21 -35.54 29.36
N LYS A 341 55.63 -35.07 30.56
CA LYS A 341 56.65 -34.05 30.88
C LYS A 341 56.21 -32.62 30.49
N THR A 342 55.82 -31.76 31.42
CA THR A 342 56.72 -31.28 32.48
C THR A 342 55.88 -30.60 33.56
N ARG A 343 56.06 -31.08 34.79
CA ARG A 343 55.48 -30.53 36.01
C ARG A 343 56.36 -29.36 36.47
N THR A 344 55.72 -28.35 37.06
CA THR A 344 56.27 -27.26 37.89
C THR A 344 56.64 -25.96 37.18
N GLN A 345 56.19 -24.85 37.80
CA GLN A 345 56.41 -23.44 37.49
C GLN A 345 55.40 -22.77 36.54
N LEU A 346 54.22 -22.46 37.08
CA LEU A 346 53.76 -21.08 37.28
C LEU A 346 52.32 -21.12 37.83
N ALA A 347 52.22 -21.18 39.17
CA ALA A 347 50.99 -20.89 39.88
C ALA A 347 50.83 -19.37 39.98
N LEU A 348 50.58 -18.70 38.85
CA LEU A 348 50.17 -17.29 38.85
C LEU A 348 49.65 -16.94 37.45
N TRP A 349 48.40 -17.31 37.16
CA TRP A 349 47.49 -16.59 36.26
C TRP A 349 46.20 -17.38 36.05
N LYS A 350 45.14 -16.97 36.77
CA LYS A 350 43.77 -16.94 36.26
C LYS A 350 43.17 -15.60 36.72
N PRO A 351 42.41 -14.89 35.86
CA PRO A 351 41.34 -15.48 35.07
C PRO A 351 41.33 -15.04 33.60
N ALA A 352 41.76 -15.93 32.69
CA ALA A 352 41.49 -15.79 31.25
C ALA A 352 40.12 -16.37 30.84
N ALA A 353 39.30 -16.80 31.81
CA ALA A 353 38.00 -17.43 31.55
C ALA A 353 36.96 -16.44 30.96
N GLY A 354 37.02 -15.15 31.33
CA GLY A 354 36.11 -14.12 30.80
C GLY A 354 36.45 -13.65 29.37
N LEU A 355 37.71 -13.79 28.95
CA LEU A 355 38.15 -13.43 27.59
C LEU A 355 37.84 -14.54 26.58
N PHE A 356 37.86 -15.81 27.01
CA PHE A 356 37.46 -16.94 26.19
C PHE A 356 35.95 -16.97 25.92
N THR A 357 35.12 -16.63 26.92
CA THR A 357 33.66 -16.52 26.72
C THR A 357 33.29 -15.37 25.78
N LEU A 358 33.99 -14.23 25.84
CA LEU A 358 33.76 -13.08 24.95
C LEU A 358 34.17 -13.35 23.50
N ARG A 359 35.30 -14.03 23.27
CA ARG A 359 35.73 -14.44 21.92
C ARG A 359 34.83 -15.55 21.36
N ALA A 360 34.46 -16.53 22.15
CA ALA A 360 33.52 -17.58 21.74
C ALA A 360 32.13 -16.98 21.42
N ALA A 361 31.62 -16.08 22.26
CA ALA A 361 30.36 -15.38 22.03
C ALA A 361 30.41 -14.50 20.78
N SER A 362 31.51 -13.80 20.52
CA SER A 362 31.70 -12.99 19.31
C SER A 362 31.71 -13.85 18.03
N SER A 363 32.34 -15.03 18.06
CA SER A 363 32.35 -15.97 16.93
C SER A 363 30.98 -16.60 16.70
N TRP A 364 30.26 -16.99 17.76
CA TRP A 364 28.88 -17.47 17.67
C TRP A 364 27.92 -16.39 17.18
N ALA A 365 28.10 -15.13 17.60
CA ALA A 365 27.34 -13.99 17.10
C ALA A 365 27.55 -13.76 15.60
N LYS A 366 28.78 -13.93 15.10
CA LYS A 366 29.07 -13.84 13.65
C LYS A 366 28.36 -14.91 12.84
N VAL A 367 28.47 -16.17 13.26
CA VAL A 367 27.84 -17.31 12.56
C VAL A 367 26.32 -17.19 12.57
N THR A 368 25.73 -16.84 13.72
CA THR A 368 24.28 -16.62 13.82
C THR A 368 23.81 -15.46 12.95
N PHE A 369 24.55 -14.35 12.90
CA PHE A 369 24.22 -13.20 12.05
C PHE A 369 24.29 -13.55 10.55
N ASP A 370 25.32 -14.29 10.12
CA ASP A 370 25.45 -14.74 8.73
C ASP A 370 24.33 -15.73 8.33
N ILE A 371 23.94 -16.64 9.23
CA ILE A 371 22.77 -17.53 9.01
C ILE A 371 21.48 -16.71 8.88
N VAL A 372 21.25 -15.74 9.77
CA VAL A 372 20.07 -14.87 9.73
C VAL A 372 20.01 -14.08 8.42
N ILE A 373 21.15 -13.57 7.92
CA ILE A 373 21.22 -12.88 6.63
C ILE A 373 20.84 -13.81 5.48
N ILE A 374 21.35 -15.05 5.45
CA ILE A 374 21.00 -16.03 4.40
C ILE A 374 19.52 -16.35 4.44
N CYS A 375 18.97 -16.62 5.63
CA CYS A 375 17.54 -16.87 5.81
C CYS A 375 16.68 -15.68 5.37
N ALA A 376 17.07 -14.45 5.75
CA ALA A 376 16.38 -13.23 5.34
C ALA A 376 16.43 -13.00 3.83
N LEU A 377 17.57 -13.28 3.18
CA LEU A 377 17.70 -13.21 1.72
C LEU A 377 16.81 -14.23 1.01
N LEU A 378 16.80 -15.49 1.47
CA LEU A 378 15.94 -16.54 0.92
C LEU A 378 14.46 -16.19 1.10
N PHE A 379 14.09 -15.68 2.27
CA PHE A 379 12.74 -15.20 2.56
C PHE A 379 12.36 -14.06 1.62
N SER A 380 13.22 -13.05 1.45
CA SER A 380 12.97 -11.91 0.57
C SER A 380 12.78 -12.34 -0.89
N ILE A 381 13.57 -13.30 -1.39
CA ILE A 381 13.50 -13.76 -2.78
C ILE A 381 12.27 -14.62 -3.07
N VAL A 382 11.92 -15.53 -2.14
CA VAL A 382 10.86 -16.52 -2.38
C VAL A 382 9.53 -16.07 -1.80
N ILE A 383 9.54 -15.64 -0.54
CA ILE A 383 8.31 -15.37 0.21
C ILE A 383 7.79 -13.98 -0.14
N SER A 384 8.64 -12.97 -0.36
CA SER A 384 8.15 -11.61 -0.70
C SER A 384 7.30 -11.56 -1.98
N PRO A 385 7.70 -12.17 -3.12
CA PRO A 385 6.84 -12.18 -4.31
C PRO A 385 5.52 -12.92 -4.09
N LEU A 386 5.53 -14.02 -3.33
CA LEU A 386 4.32 -14.76 -2.98
C LEU A 386 3.39 -13.93 -2.10
N THR A 387 3.94 -13.16 -1.14
CA THR A 387 3.16 -12.22 -0.31
C THR A 387 2.49 -11.15 -1.14
N VAL A 388 3.18 -10.61 -2.15
CA VAL A 388 2.64 -9.59 -3.07
C VAL A 388 1.46 -10.17 -3.84
N ILE A 389 1.61 -11.36 -4.44
CA ILE A 389 0.55 -11.99 -5.22
C ILE A 389 -0.66 -12.30 -4.34
N ALA A 390 -0.44 -12.89 -3.16
CA ALA A 390 -1.51 -13.19 -2.22
C ALA A 390 -2.24 -11.93 -1.75
N PHE A 391 -1.51 -10.84 -1.49
CA PHE A 391 -2.08 -9.55 -1.11
C PHE A 391 -2.91 -8.94 -2.24
N ILE A 392 -2.40 -8.90 -3.49
CA ILE A 392 -3.13 -8.38 -4.65
C ILE A 392 -4.44 -9.14 -4.88
N ILE A 393 -4.39 -10.48 -4.85
CA ILE A 393 -5.58 -11.31 -5.02
C ILE A 393 -6.60 -11.01 -3.93
N TRP A 394 -6.16 -10.92 -2.67
CA TRP A 394 -7.04 -10.65 -1.54
C TRP A 394 -7.67 -9.26 -1.62
N ILE A 395 -6.89 -8.21 -1.90
CA ILE A 395 -7.39 -6.83 -1.90
C ILE A 395 -8.24 -6.50 -3.12
N GLU A 396 -7.94 -7.03 -4.32
CA GLU A 396 -8.82 -6.84 -5.49
C GLU A 396 -10.14 -7.59 -5.33
N TYR A 397 -10.07 -8.80 -4.77
CA TYR A 397 -11.28 -9.54 -4.44
C TYR A 397 -12.14 -8.80 -3.42
N TYR A 398 -11.51 -8.18 -2.42
CA TYR A 398 -12.16 -7.30 -1.45
C TYR A 398 -12.83 -6.09 -2.13
N ILE A 399 -12.07 -5.32 -2.92
CA ILE A 399 -12.56 -4.10 -3.61
C ILE A 399 -13.73 -4.42 -4.55
N HIS A 400 -13.70 -5.57 -5.22
CA HIS A 400 -14.78 -5.99 -6.12
C HIS A 400 -16.12 -6.22 -5.40
N HIS A 401 -16.11 -6.55 -4.11
CA HIS A 401 -17.31 -6.86 -3.33
C HIS A 401 -17.78 -5.71 -2.42
N ASP A 402 -17.02 -4.61 -2.30
CA ASP A 402 -17.30 -3.54 -1.33
C ASP A 402 -18.24 -2.42 -1.83
N GLY A 403 -18.71 -2.48 -3.09
CA GLY A 403 -19.75 -1.58 -3.58
C GLY A 403 -19.74 -1.37 -5.10
N PRO A 404 -20.68 -0.57 -5.64
CA PRO A 404 -20.76 -0.28 -7.07
C PRO A 404 -19.51 0.48 -7.54
N SER A 405 -18.91 -0.01 -8.62
CA SER A 405 -17.53 0.27 -8.98
C SER A 405 -17.33 1.41 -9.99
N GLN A 406 -18.25 2.37 -10.11
CA GLN A 406 -18.19 3.32 -11.24
C GLN A 406 -18.57 4.76 -10.87
N GLU A 407 -17.58 5.64 -10.82
CA GLU A 407 -17.77 7.10 -10.86
C GLU A 407 -17.72 7.62 -12.31
N LYS A 408 -18.45 8.70 -12.59
CA LYS A 408 -18.26 9.53 -13.80
C LYS A 408 -16.92 10.29 -13.69
N PRO A 409 -16.22 10.59 -14.81
CA PRO A 409 -14.78 10.89 -14.84
C PRO A 409 -14.26 12.21 -14.22
N GLN A 410 -14.94 12.87 -13.27
CA GLN A 410 -14.83 14.34 -13.18
C GLN A 410 -14.10 14.99 -12.00
N GLN A 411 -13.65 14.34 -10.92
CA GLN A 411 -13.26 15.14 -9.73
C GLN A 411 -11.85 14.90 -9.15
N VAL A 412 -11.41 13.67 -8.84
CA VAL A 412 -10.08 13.45 -8.23
C VAL A 412 -8.94 13.38 -9.27
N GLY A 413 -9.25 13.09 -10.54
CA GLY A 413 -8.28 13.02 -11.63
C GLY A 413 -7.54 14.34 -11.95
N GLN A 414 -7.94 15.47 -11.39
CA GLN A 414 -7.37 16.78 -11.74
C GLN A 414 -6.07 17.13 -11.00
N TRP A 415 -5.86 16.66 -9.77
CA TRP A 415 -4.65 17.01 -8.99
C TRP A 415 -3.52 15.97 -9.07
N ALA A 416 -3.84 14.71 -9.36
CA ALA A 416 -2.82 13.66 -9.47
C ALA A 416 -1.76 13.90 -10.58
N PRO A 417 -2.09 14.48 -11.77
CA PRO A 417 -1.07 14.88 -12.73
C PRO A 417 -0.12 15.96 -12.18
N LEU A 418 -0.65 16.93 -11.42
CA LEU A 418 0.17 17.97 -10.78
C LEU A 418 1.15 17.36 -9.76
N VAL A 419 0.66 16.44 -8.92
CA VAL A 419 1.52 15.69 -7.99
C VAL A 419 2.58 14.88 -8.73
N SER A 420 2.21 14.21 -9.82
CA SER A 420 3.16 13.45 -10.64
C SER A 420 4.26 14.35 -11.20
N ILE A 421 3.91 15.54 -11.70
CA ILE A 421 4.88 16.53 -12.18
C ILE A 421 5.81 16.99 -11.04
N VAL A 422 5.27 17.26 -9.85
CA VAL A 422 6.09 17.64 -8.67
C VAL A 422 7.06 16.52 -8.29
N LEU A 423 6.61 15.27 -8.27
CA LEU A 423 7.48 14.11 -8.00
C LEU A 423 8.58 13.93 -9.04
N LEU A 424 8.27 14.18 -10.32
CA LEU A 424 9.26 14.20 -11.40
C LEU A 424 10.27 15.34 -11.21
N MET A 425 9.81 16.53 -10.83
CA MET A 425 10.68 17.66 -10.53
C MET A 425 11.61 17.38 -9.34
N ILE A 426 11.12 16.73 -8.29
CA ILE A 426 11.95 16.28 -7.16
C ILE A 426 12.99 15.27 -7.64
N SER A 427 12.59 14.31 -8.48
CA SER A 427 13.53 13.32 -9.04
C SER A 427 14.63 13.97 -9.87
N ALA A 428 14.27 14.95 -10.71
CA ALA A 428 15.23 15.73 -11.50
C ALA A 428 16.13 16.61 -10.62
N ALA A 429 15.59 17.20 -9.54
CA ALA A 429 16.36 17.98 -8.58
C ALA A 429 17.39 17.11 -7.84
N VAL A 430 17.00 15.91 -7.38
CA VAL A 430 17.90 14.92 -6.78
C VAL A 430 19.02 14.54 -7.76
N TYR A 431 18.67 14.34 -9.03
CA TYR A 431 19.66 14.05 -10.07
C TYR A 431 20.62 15.23 -10.32
N LYS A 432 20.14 16.47 -10.30
CA LYS A 432 20.99 17.66 -10.46
C LYS A 432 21.90 17.88 -9.23
N LEU A 433 21.41 17.58 -8.03
CA LEU A 433 22.20 17.65 -6.79
C LEU A 433 23.33 16.62 -6.75
N LYS A 434 23.30 15.57 -7.60
CA LYS A 434 24.36 14.55 -7.77
C LYS A 434 25.75 15.16 -7.72
N TYR A 435 26.01 16.13 -8.60
CA TYR A 435 27.34 16.69 -8.81
C TYR A 435 27.78 17.60 -7.68
N TRP A 436 26.84 18.06 -6.85
CA TRP A 436 27.11 18.94 -5.72
C TRP A 436 27.49 18.15 -4.47
N VAL A 437 26.88 16.97 -4.27
CA VAL A 437 27.08 16.11 -3.08
C VAL A 437 28.11 15.01 -3.32
N ALA A 438 28.50 14.75 -4.58
CA ALA A 438 29.44 13.69 -4.93
C ALA A 438 30.83 13.93 -4.30
N PRO A 439 31.41 12.94 -3.60
CA PRO A 439 32.77 13.02 -3.10
C PRO A 439 33.78 13.03 -4.27
N ARG A 440 34.93 13.71 -4.08
CA ARG A 440 35.92 13.96 -5.15
C ARG A 440 36.33 12.70 -5.93
N HIS A 441 36.50 11.57 -5.24
CA HIS A 441 36.88 10.30 -5.88
C HIS A 441 35.83 9.75 -6.86
N GLU A 442 34.54 10.01 -6.63
CA GLU A 442 33.45 9.56 -7.49
C GLU A 442 33.41 10.42 -8.77
N ILE A 443 33.64 11.73 -8.63
CA ILE A 443 33.78 12.66 -9.76
C ILE A 443 34.98 12.28 -10.62
N GLU A 444 36.10 11.94 -9.99
CA GLU A 444 37.33 11.57 -10.69
C GLU A 444 37.20 10.24 -11.46
N HIS A 445 36.47 9.27 -10.88
CA HIS A 445 36.12 8.02 -11.57
C HIS A 445 35.17 8.25 -12.75
N ASP A 446 34.15 9.10 -12.60
CA ASP A 446 33.22 9.44 -13.68
C ASP A 446 33.94 10.18 -14.82
N ILE A 447 34.87 11.09 -14.50
CA ILE A 447 35.72 11.77 -15.50
C ILE A 447 36.53 10.75 -16.31
N GLU A 448 37.17 9.78 -15.64
CA GLU A 448 37.99 8.78 -16.31
C GLU A 448 37.16 7.89 -17.24
N LYS A 449 35.98 7.47 -16.79
CA LYS A 449 35.03 6.69 -17.60
C LYS A 449 34.52 7.48 -18.82
N LEU A 450 34.25 8.77 -18.65
CA LEU A 450 33.87 9.67 -19.74
C LEU A 450 34.99 9.83 -20.77
N LYS A 451 36.25 9.97 -20.33
CA LYS A 451 37.41 10.00 -21.23
C LYS A 451 37.53 8.71 -22.05
N GLN A 452 37.39 7.54 -21.42
CA GLN A 452 37.42 6.26 -22.12
C GLN A 452 36.30 6.15 -23.18
N LYS A 453 35.08 6.58 -22.82
CA LYS A 453 33.95 6.56 -23.74
C LYS A 453 34.12 7.54 -24.89
N LEU A 454 34.70 8.70 -24.63
CA LEU A 454 35.03 9.71 -25.66
C LEU A 454 36.09 9.17 -26.63
N ALA A 455 37.14 8.52 -26.13
CA ALA A 455 38.15 7.87 -26.95
C ALA A 455 37.55 6.75 -27.84
N TYR A 456 36.63 5.96 -27.29
CA TYR A 456 35.91 4.93 -28.06
C TYR A 456 35.07 5.52 -29.20
N LEU A 457 34.30 6.58 -28.91
CA LEU A 457 33.47 7.26 -29.92
C LEU A 457 34.31 7.95 -30.99
N GLN A 458 35.46 8.53 -30.62
CA GLN A 458 36.42 9.07 -31.58
C GLN A 458 36.97 7.97 -32.49
N GLY A 459 37.31 6.80 -31.95
CA GLY A 459 37.74 5.65 -32.75
C GLY A 459 36.67 5.17 -33.75
N LEU A 460 35.39 5.14 -33.35
CA LEU A 460 34.28 4.82 -34.26
C LEU A 460 34.10 5.86 -35.36
N ARG A 461 34.20 7.15 -35.02
CA ARG A 461 34.13 8.24 -36.00
C ARG A 461 35.26 8.13 -37.02
N ASP A 462 36.49 7.94 -36.56
CA ASP A 462 37.67 7.89 -37.42
C ASP A 462 37.66 6.63 -38.30
N GLY A 463 37.17 5.49 -37.77
CA GLY A 463 36.90 4.29 -38.55
C GLY A 463 35.81 4.47 -39.61
N ALA A 464 34.72 5.17 -39.29
CA ALA A 464 33.67 5.49 -40.25
C ALA A 464 34.15 6.44 -41.36
N LEU A 465 34.96 7.45 -41.02
CA LEU A 465 35.57 8.38 -41.99
C LEU A 465 36.52 7.65 -42.96
N ASN A 466 37.36 6.74 -42.44
CA ASN A 466 38.26 5.95 -43.27
C ASN A 466 37.49 4.96 -44.17
N ALA A 467 36.37 4.41 -43.70
CA ALA A 467 35.50 3.56 -44.51
C ALA A 467 34.82 4.35 -45.65
N SER A 468 34.39 5.59 -45.41
CA SER A 468 33.85 6.45 -46.48
C SER A 468 34.91 6.86 -47.51
N ALA A 469 36.14 7.17 -47.07
CA ALA A 469 37.22 7.56 -47.98
C ALA A 469 37.71 6.41 -48.87
N GLY A 470 37.59 5.15 -48.42
CA GLY A 470 37.95 3.97 -49.21
C GLY A 470 36.98 3.65 -50.35
N VAL A 471 35.71 4.06 -50.23
CA VAL A 471 34.68 3.84 -51.26
C VAL A 471 34.85 4.80 -52.44
N ASP A 472 35.25 6.05 -52.19
CA ASP A 472 35.51 7.03 -53.27
C ASP A 472 36.79 6.72 -54.06
N SER A 473 37.71 5.92 -53.50
CA SER A 473 38.95 5.50 -54.18
C SER A 473 38.83 4.25 -55.06
N SER A 474 37.66 3.60 -55.05
CA SER A 474 37.39 2.37 -55.82
C SER A 474 36.26 2.54 -56.86
N SER A 475 35.89 3.79 -57.16
CA SER A 475 34.94 4.17 -58.23
C SER A 475 35.65 4.60 -59.50
#